data_AF-A0A9R1RIG4-F1
#
_entry.id   AF-A0A9R1RIG4-F1
#
_cell.length_a   1.000
_cell.length_b   1.000
_cell.length_c   1.000
_cell.angle_alpha   90.00
_cell.angle_beta   90.00
_cell.angle_gamma   90.00
#
_symmetry.space_group_name_H-M   'P 1'
#
loop_
_entity.id
_entity.type
_entity.pdbx_description
1 polymer ?
#
loop_
_entity_poly.entity_id
_entity_poly.type
_entity_poly.pdbx_seq_one_letter_code
_entity_poly.pdbx_strand_id
1 'polypeptide(L)'
;MTKPAASLASLLPQLWHRSLPPPPLLPRALYSSSPLLTTHRRTPRHRVRVSPTTHLDAAAAARATRAADPVEALTATSYPAYDRLLPCPSKDDPPRIEHLVAREDEVAGDFISRSLNLPPMYVADLIKFGAVYYALVAPQPPPYAAPEHVRIFREVTEPSLLRGRASIKGKTVREAQKTFRVTDPSQRLEAGTYIRVHVHPKRFPRCYEIDWKSRVVATTDDFVVLNKPAATSVGGATDNIEESCVVFTSRALGLESPLMTTHQIDNCSEGCVVLSKTKEFCSVFHGLIREKQVKKVYLALTTEPVSPGIITHYMRPLNRAPRLVSEDHIERWHLCQMEILDCKKVPWPKPLITKVHKVDNCGWPKQEAAYECKINLMTGKTHQIRAQLAAIGAPILGDSAYMTGAIAAMANPSINPYGRASLNYSSEEEKAAAVEAWVACHGKEPKSVIGLQASEISWDHEGEHHYYKAGVPWWRQDAVESDLV
;
A
#
# COMPACT_ATOMS: atom_id res chain seq x y z
N MET A 1 -1.30 -60.38 -21.47
CA MET A 1 -2.67 -60.72 -21.06
C MET A 1 -3.17 -59.67 -20.06
N THR A 2 -4.46 -59.42 -20.14
CA THR A 2 -5.34 -58.40 -19.51
C THR A 2 -5.27 -58.22 -17.98
N LYS A 3 -5.41 -56.93 -17.55
CA LYS A 3 -6.18 -56.29 -16.43
C LYS A 3 -6.90 -57.19 -15.38
N PRO A 4 -7.23 -56.74 -14.14
CA PRO A 4 -7.92 -55.45 -13.76
C PRO A 4 -7.39 -54.79 -12.45
N ALA A 5 -7.64 -53.55 -12.00
CA ALA A 5 -8.82 -52.67 -11.81
C ALA A 5 -9.80 -53.07 -10.68
N ALA A 6 -9.83 -52.30 -9.56
CA ALA A 6 -11.00 -51.60 -9.00
C ALA A 6 -11.07 -51.49 -7.46
N SER A 7 -11.47 -50.28 -7.02
CA SER A 7 -12.43 -49.92 -5.95
C SER A 7 -12.12 -50.21 -4.47
N LEU A 8 -12.22 -49.16 -3.65
CA LEU A 8 -12.58 -49.29 -2.24
C LEU A 8 -13.56 -48.19 -1.81
N ALA A 9 -14.65 -48.65 -1.22
CA ALA A 9 -15.80 -47.90 -0.78
C ALA A 9 -15.65 -47.40 0.68
N SER A 10 -16.44 -46.36 0.94
CA SER A 10 -16.91 -45.81 2.22
C SER A 10 -17.01 -46.76 3.42
N LEU A 11 -16.78 -46.21 4.63
CA LEU A 11 -17.51 -46.55 5.86
C LEU A 11 -17.37 -45.44 6.91
N LEU A 12 -18.51 -44.86 7.31
CA LEU A 12 -18.72 -44.11 8.56
C LEU A 12 -18.75 -45.08 9.76
N PRO A 13 -18.64 -44.58 11.01
CA PRO A 13 -19.86 -44.52 11.83
C PRO A 13 -20.01 -43.27 12.71
N GLN A 14 -21.28 -43.00 13.01
CA GLN A 14 -21.83 -42.01 13.96
C GLN A 14 -21.73 -42.50 15.42
N LEU A 15 -21.91 -41.59 16.39
CA LEU A 15 -22.61 -41.71 17.71
C LEU A 15 -22.44 -40.35 18.47
N TRP A 16 -23.40 -39.42 18.48
CA TRP A 16 -24.58 -39.23 19.36
C TRP A 16 -24.38 -38.36 20.63
N HIS A 17 -25.04 -37.18 20.57
CA HIS A 17 -25.77 -36.39 21.59
C HIS A 17 -25.15 -35.96 22.95
N ARG A 18 -25.16 -34.64 23.20
CA ARG A 18 -26.16 -33.97 24.08
C ARG A 18 -26.12 -32.44 24.00
N SER A 19 -27.31 -31.86 23.83
CA SER A 19 -27.58 -30.42 23.82
C SER A 19 -27.78 -29.90 25.25
N LEU A 20 -27.26 -28.71 25.56
CA LEU A 20 -27.60 -27.92 26.75
C LEU A 20 -28.09 -26.53 26.28
N PRO A 21 -29.18 -25.99 26.86
CA PRO A 21 -29.72 -24.68 26.48
C PRO A 21 -28.99 -23.53 27.18
N PRO A 22 -28.98 -22.30 26.61
CA PRO A 22 -28.44 -21.12 27.27
C PRO A 22 -29.42 -20.53 28.31
N PRO A 23 -28.93 -19.81 29.34
CA PRO A 23 -29.75 -19.24 30.41
C PRO A 23 -30.48 -17.94 29.99
N PRO A 24 -31.52 -17.52 30.73
CA PRO A 24 -32.42 -16.44 30.31
C PRO A 24 -31.86 -15.03 30.57
N LEU A 25 -32.23 -14.12 29.68
CA LEU A 25 -32.00 -12.68 29.76
C LEU A 25 -33.02 -12.02 30.71
N LEU A 26 -32.53 -11.21 31.65
CA LEU A 26 -33.37 -10.29 32.45
C LEU A 26 -33.35 -8.89 31.82
N PRO A 27 -34.50 -8.18 31.77
CA PRO A 27 -34.59 -6.84 31.20
C PRO A 27 -34.34 -5.78 32.28
N ARG A 28 -33.65 -4.68 31.94
CA ARG A 28 -33.65 -3.48 32.80
C ARG A 28 -33.66 -2.18 32.01
N ALA A 29 -34.83 -1.55 32.09
CA ALA A 29 -35.11 -0.12 32.27
C ALA A 29 -34.45 0.91 31.32
N LEU A 30 -35.24 1.34 30.34
CA LEU A 30 -35.15 2.66 29.71
C LEU A 30 -35.69 3.71 30.68
N TYR A 31 -34.87 4.70 31.05
CA TYR A 31 -35.37 5.97 31.58
C TYR A 31 -35.33 7.03 30.47
N SER A 32 -36.53 7.43 30.08
CA SER A 32 -36.83 8.59 29.24
C SER A 32 -36.53 9.89 29.99
N SER A 33 -35.90 10.84 29.32
CA SER A 33 -36.27 12.26 29.45
C SER A 33 -35.86 13.03 28.20
N SER A 34 -36.84 13.35 27.36
CA SER A 34 -36.82 14.57 26.54
C SER A 34 -37.34 15.73 27.41
N PRO A 35 -37.01 16.99 27.07
CA PRO A 35 -38.06 17.74 26.39
C PRO A 35 -37.60 18.70 25.28
N LEU A 36 -38.42 18.71 24.23
CA LEU A 36 -39.07 19.86 23.60
C LEU A 36 -38.25 20.99 22.97
N LEU A 37 -38.33 20.96 21.63
CA LEU A 37 -38.51 22.07 20.69
C LEU A 37 -39.10 23.37 21.28
N THR A 38 -38.50 24.49 20.91
CA THR A 38 -39.25 25.72 20.59
C THR A 38 -38.63 26.43 19.38
N THR A 39 -39.52 26.78 18.47
CA THR A 39 -39.32 27.50 17.22
C THR A 39 -39.30 29.02 17.46
N HIS A 40 -38.44 29.76 16.77
CA HIS A 40 -38.80 30.85 15.84
C HIS A 40 -37.68 31.89 15.60
N ARG A 41 -37.48 32.21 14.29
CA ARG A 41 -37.20 33.54 13.67
C ARG A 41 -36.00 34.33 14.24
N ARG A 42 -35.08 34.91 13.47
CA ARG A 42 -35.21 35.75 12.26
C ARG A 42 -33.80 36.15 11.81
N THR A 43 -33.59 36.29 10.50
CA THR A 43 -32.44 36.96 9.86
C THR A 43 -32.33 38.46 10.25
N PRO A 44 -31.15 39.10 10.08
CA PRO A 44 -30.97 39.85 8.84
C PRO A 44 -29.56 39.74 8.20
N ARG A 45 -29.58 40.05 6.90
CA ARG A 45 -28.48 40.18 5.95
C ARG A 45 -27.52 41.31 6.32
N HIS A 46 -26.23 41.14 6.03
CA HIS A 46 -25.39 42.25 5.57
C HIS A 46 -24.51 41.82 4.39
N ARG A 47 -24.73 42.51 3.26
CA ARG A 47 -23.89 42.58 2.07
C ARG A 47 -22.77 43.60 2.32
N VAL A 48 -21.54 43.27 1.90
CA VAL A 48 -20.51 44.23 1.45
C VAL A 48 -19.74 43.51 0.33
N ARG A 49 -20.08 43.73 -0.93
CA ARG A 49 -19.59 44.73 -1.90
C ARG A 49 -18.15 44.44 -2.39
N VAL A 50 -18.11 43.85 -3.59
CA VAL A 50 -16.98 43.74 -4.51
C VAL A 50 -16.69 45.12 -5.14
N SER A 51 -15.42 45.43 -5.42
CA SER A 51 -15.01 46.18 -6.62
C SER A 51 -13.54 45.88 -6.98
N PRO A 52 -13.15 45.96 -8.28
CA PRO A 52 -11.93 45.35 -8.85
C PRO A 52 -10.91 46.41 -9.33
N THR A 53 -9.93 45.95 -10.13
CA THR A 53 -8.82 46.66 -10.84
C THR A 53 -7.48 46.58 -10.10
N THR A 54 -6.31 46.28 -10.69
CA THR A 54 -5.78 46.53 -12.05
C THR A 54 -4.73 45.48 -12.50
N HIS A 55 -4.59 45.35 -13.82
CA HIS A 55 -3.53 44.66 -14.59
C HIS A 55 -2.15 45.35 -14.50
N LEU A 56 -1.14 44.69 -15.10
CA LEU A 56 0.24 45.10 -15.49
C LEU A 56 1.31 44.65 -14.46
N ASP A 57 2.46 44.04 -14.79
CA ASP A 57 3.14 43.81 -16.07
C ASP A 57 4.16 42.67 -15.93
N ALA A 58 4.47 42.04 -17.06
CA ALA A 58 5.61 41.15 -17.25
C ALA A 58 6.89 41.97 -17.49
N ALA A 59 8.02 41.57 -16.89
CA ALA A 59 9.33 41.88 -17.46
C ALA A 59 10.41 40.91 -16.94
N ALA A 60 10.95 40.15 -17.89
CA ALA A 60 12.22 39.44 -17.76
C ALA A 60 13.38 40.43 -17.65
N ALA A 61 14.37 40.13 -16.81
CA ALA A 61 15.72 40.67 -16.95
C ALA A 61 16.74 39.68 -16.37
N ALA A 62 17.45 39.02 -17.27
CA ALA A 62 18.68 38.31 -16.99
C ALA A 62 19.79 39.30 -16.58
N ARG A 63 20.58 38.95 -15.56
CA ARG A 63 21.94 39.47 -15.43
C ARG A 63 22.82 38.50 -14.65
N ALA A 64 23.88 38.07 -15.33
CA ALA A 64 24.95 37.23 -14.82
C ALA A 64 25.93 38.02 -13.94
N THR A 65 26.45 37.39 -12.87
CA THR A 65 27.77 37.75 -12.32
C THR A 65 28.44 36.57 -11.61
N ARG A 66 29.61 36.22 -12.16
CA ARG A 66 30.81 35.50 -11.69
C ARG A 66 30.91 34.93 -10.25
N ALA A 67 31.21 33.63 -10.22
CA ALA A 67 32.34 32.93 -9.57
C ALA A 67 32.80 33.34 -8.16
N ALA A 68 32.55 32.44 -7.20
CA ALA A 68 33.40 32.14 -6.06
C ALA A 68 33.18 30.67 -5.64
N ASP A 69 34.25 29.87 -5.59
CA ASP A 69 34.34 28.55 -4.94
C ASP A 69 35.63 28.58 -4.06
N PRO A 70 35.83 27.70 -3.05
CA PRO A 70 34.96 26.62 -2.57
C PRO A 70 34.73 26.65 -1.04
N VAL A 71 33.55 26.20 -0.61
CA VAL A 71 33.42 25.50 0.67
C VAL A 71 32.70 24.21 0.32
N GLU A 72 33.42 23.08 0.42
CA GLU A 72 32.84 21.74 0.32
C GLU A 72 31.79 21.56 1.42
N ALA A 73 30.56 21.98 1.12
CA ALA A 73 29.39 21.44 1.75
C ALA A 73 29.30 19.98 1.31
N LEU A 74 29.36 19.07 2.29
CA LEU A 74 29.03 17.65 2.15
C LEU A 74 27.78 17.53 1.27
N THR A 75 27.97 17.19 -0.01
CA THR A 75 26.90 17.21 -0.99
C THR A 75 25.89 16.14 -0.60
N ALA A 76 24.71 16.58 -0.16
CA ALA A 76 23.53 15.73 -0.17
C ALA A 76 23.41 15.13 -1.57
N THR A 77 23.61 13.82 -1.70
CA THR A 77 23.43 13.11 -2.96
C THR A 77 21.94 13.02 -3.26
N SER A 78 21.32 14.14 -3.61
CA SER A 78 19.98 14.15 -4.19
C SER A 78 20.12 13.64 -5.63
N TYR A 79 19.43 12.55 -5.95
CA TYR A 79 19.38 12.08 -7.33
C TYR A 79 18.68 13.14 -8.19
N PRO A 80 19.04 13.30 -9.47
CA PRO A 80 18.31 14.21 -10.36
C PRO A 80 16.82 13.87 -10.34
N ALA A 81 15.98 14.89 -10.12
CA ALA A 81 14.52 14.72 -10.11
C ALA A 81 14.04 14.11 -11.43
N TYR A 82 13.09 13.17 -11.36
CA TYR A 82 12.55 12.48 -12.53
C TYR A 82 11.14 12.99 -12.87
N ASP A 83 11.09 13.96 -13.79
CA ASP A 83 9.86 14.72 -14.09
C ASP A 83 9.18 14.33 -15.42
N ARG A 84 9.71 13.34 -16.14
CA ARG A 84 9.21 12.99 -17.50
C ARG A 84 7.95 12.12 -17.51
N LEU A 85 7.74 11.28 -16.49
CA LEU A 85 6.54 10.43 -16.32
C LEU A 85 5.44 11.11 -15.48
N LEU A 86 5.05 12.34 -15.83
CA LEU A 86 3.99 13.06 -15.12
C LEU A 86 2.66 12.98 -15.88
N PRO A 87 1.53 12.92 -15.15
CA PRO A 87 1.12 14.08 -14.37
C PRO A 87 1.62 14.03 -12.93
N CYS A 88 1.89 15.23 -12.39
CA CYS A 88 2.34 15.51 -11.03
C CYS A 88 1.68 14.61 -9.96
N PRO A 89 2.40 14.18 -8.89
CA PRO A 89 1.85 13.55 -7.68
C PRO A 89 0.64 14.28 -7.05
N SER A 90 0.37 15.51 -7.48
CA SER A 90 -0.79 16.32 -7.12
C SER A 90 -2.08 15.97 -7.87
N LYS A 91 -2.04 15.17 -8.95
CA LYS A 91 -3.26 14.71 -9.65
C LYS A 91 -3.66 13.32 -9.16
N ASP A 92 -4.76 13.24 -8.41
CA ASP A 92 -5.44 11.99 -8.00
C ASP A 92 -6.23 11.39 -9.20
N ASP A 93 -5.66 11.42 -10.41
CA ASP A 93 -6.32 10.81 -11.57
C ASP A 93 -6.39 9.29 -11.36
N PRO A 94 -7.52 8.63 -11.70
CA PRO A 94 -7.63 7.19 -11.54
C PRO A 94 -6.56 6.47 -12.38
N PRO A 95 -6.08 5.29 -11.94
CA PRO A 95 -5.15 4.49 -12.72
C PRO A 95 -5.71 4.25 -14.13
N ARG A 96 -5.03 4.77 -15.15
CA ARG A 96 -5.39 4.56 -16.55
C ARG A 96 -4.63 3.35 -17.07
N ILE A 97 -5.34 2.24 -17.25
CA ILE A 97 -4.80 0.99 -17.79
C ILE A 97 -5.42 0.76 -19.16
N GLU A 98 -4.59 0.68 -20.18
CA GLU A 98 -4.99 0.45 -21.56
C GLU A 98 -4.67 -0.97 -21.98
N HIS A 99 -5.57 -1.56 -22.75
CA HIS A 99 -5.48 -2.94 -23.23
C HIS A 99 -5.47 -2.92 -24.77
N LEU A 100 -4.34 -3.28 -25.36
CA LEU A 100 -4.10 -3.21 -26.80
C LEU A 100 -3.74 -4.59 -27.35
N VAL A 101 -3.96 -4.77 -28.64
CA VAL A 101 -3.47 -5.95 -29.36
C VAL A 101 -2.84 -5.52 -30.67
N ALA A 102 -1.60 -5.96 -30.91
CA ALA A 102 -0.91 -5.75 -32.16
C ALA A 102 -1.61 -6.56 -33.26
N ARG A 103 -2.03 -5.92 -34.35
CA ARG A 103 -2.70 -6.61 -35.48
C ARG A 103 -1.72 -7.14 -36.51
N GLU A 104 -0.53 -6.58 -36.52
CA GLU A 104 0.56 -6.90 -37.44
C GLU A 104 1.85 -7.04 -36.62
N ASP A 105 2.93 -7.46 -37.28
CA ASP A 105 4.24 -7.52 -36.66
C ASP A 105 4.81 -6.11 -36.51
N GLU A 106 5.00 -5.66 -35.27
CA GLU A 106 5.34 -4.27 -34.97
C GLU A 106 6.42 -4.13 -33.89
N VAL A 107 6.92 -2.92 -33.72
CA VAL A 107 7.82 -2.56 -32.61
C VAL A 107 7.00 -2.01 -31.45
N ALA A 108 7.24 -2.51 -30.23
CA ALA A 108 6.41 -2.20 -29.06
C ALA A 108 6.29 -0.70 -28.77
N GLY A 109 7.40 0.03 -28.80
CA GLY A 109 7.43 1.47 -28.55
C GLY A 109 6.57 2.26 -29.55
N ASP A 110 6.77 2.01 -30.85
CA ASP A 110 6.05 2.69 -31.93
C ASP A 110 4.56 2.34 -31.93
N PHE A 111 4.24 1.06 -31.72
CA PHE A 111 2.86 0.58 -31.61
C PHE A 111 2.12 1.30 -30.47
N ILE A 112 2.70 1.31 -29.26
CA ILE A 112 2.07 1.95 -28.09
C ILE A 112 1.95 3.46 -28.30
N SER A 113 3.01 4.11 -28.81
CA SER A 113 3.03 5.55 -29.07
C SER A 113 1.90 5.95 -30.03
N ARG A 114 1.75 5.23 -31.16
CA ARG A 114 0.72 5.50 -32.16
C ARG A 114 -0.67 5.14 -31.66
N SER A 115 -0.86 3.98 -31.03
CA SER A 115 -2.17 3.52 -30.55
C SER A 115 -2.76 4.37 -29.44
N LEU A 116 -1.92 4.91 -28.54
CA LEU A 116 -2.36 5.73 -27.41
C LEU A 116 -2.16 7.23 -27.62
N ASN A 117 -1.60 7.62 -28.78
CA ASN A 117 -1.19 8.99 -29.07
C ASN A 117 -0.28 9.57 -27.96
N LEU A 118 0.73 8.79 -27.56
CA LEU A 118 1.70 9.17 -26.52
C LEU A 118 3.07 9.48 -27.14
N PRO A 119 3.84 10.45 -26.62
CA PRO A 119 5.19 10.72 -27.11
C PRO A 119 6.11 9.48 -27.00
N PRO A 120 6.97 9.18 -27.98
CA PRO A 120 7.86 8.01 -27.94
C PRO A 120 8.75 7.96 -26.69
N MET A 121 9.27 9.11 -26.24
CA MET A 121 10.07 9.19 -25.02
C MET A 121 9.26 8.86 -23.75
N TYR A 122 7.96 9.19 -23.73
CA TYR A 122 7.08 8.83 -22.61
C TYR A 122 6.85 7.32 -22.59
N VAL A 123 6.63 6.69 -23.75
CA VAL A 123 6.48 5.24 -23.87
C VAL A 123 7.75 4.50 -23.43
N ALA A 124 8.92 4.99 -23.85
CA ALA A 124 10.21 4.43 -23.42
C ALA A 124 10.35 4.45 -21.89
N ASP A 125 9.84 5.50 -21.25
CA ASP A 125 9.84 5.58 -19.79
C ASP A 125 8.87 4.62 -19.13
N LEU A 126 7.66 4.46 -19.68
CA LEU A 126 6.71 3.47 -19.18
C LEU A 126 7.33 2.07 -19.21
N ILE A 127 8.03 1.74 -20.30
CA ILE A 127 8.76 0.49 -20.44
C ILE A 127 9.86 0.37 -19.38
N LYS A 128 10.70 1.41 -19.24
CA LYS A 128 11.76 1.46 -18.21
C LYS A 128 11.21 1.27 -16.79
N PHE A 129 10.09 1.91 -16.47
CA PHE A 129 9.44 1.79 -15.15
C PHE A 129 8.73 0.44 -14.97
N GLY A 130 8.69 -0.42 -15.98
CA GLY A 130 8.02 -1.72 -15.92
C GLY A 130 6.50 -1.63 -15.94
N ALA A 131 5.97 -0.53 -16.47
CA ALA A 131 4.54 -0.21 -16.59
C ALA A 131 3.88 -0.85 -17.81
N VAL A 132 4.66 -1.48 -18.70
CA VAL A 132 4.18 -2.12 -19.93
C VAL A 132 4.37 -3.63 -19.84
N TYR A 133 3.28 -4.35 -20.08
CA TYR A 133 3.25 -5.81 -20.11
C TYR A 133 2.83 -6.31 -21.47
N TYR A 134 3.31 -7.48 -21.85
CA TYR A 134 2.82 -8.23 -22.99
C TYR A 134 2.47 -9.67 -22.61
N ALA A 135 1.55 -10.28 -23.35
CA ALA A 135 1.28 -11.71 -23.35
C ALA A 135 1.07 -12.17 -24.79
N LEU A 136 1.45 -13.41 -25.10
CA LEU A 136 1.29 -13.92 -26.47
C LEU A 136 -0.18 -14.04 -26.84
N VAL A 137 -1.01 -14.40 -25.87
CA VAL A 137 -2.47 -14.46 -25.99
C VAL A 137 -3.08 -13.59 -24.90
N ALA A 138 -4.13 -12.83 -25.24
CA ALA A 138 -4.82 -12.02 -24.26
C ALA A 138 -5.30 -12.87 -23.07
N PRO A 139 -5.07 -12.42 -21.83
CA PRO A 139 -5.59 -13.12 -20.65
C PRO A 139 -7.11 -13.05 -20.62
N GLN A 140 -7.74 -14.09 -20.06
CA GLN A 140 -9.19 -14.12 -19.94
C GLN A 140 -9.70 -12.94 -19.10
N PRO A 141 -10.65 -12.14 -19.61
CA PRO A 141 -11.20 -11.02 -18.85
C PRO A 141 -12.00 -11.54 -17.65
N PRO A 142 -12.03 -10.79 -16.54
CA PRO A 142 -12.87 -11.15 -15.40
C PRO A 142 -14.36 -11.13 -15.76
N PRO A 143 -15.23 -11.83 -15.00
CA PRO A 143 -16.67 -11.91 -15.29
C PRO A 143 -17.38 -10.55 -15.36
N TYR A 144 -16.85 -9.54 -14.68
CA TYR A 144 -17.37 -8.18 -14.61
C TYR A 144 -16.70 -7.21 -15.61
N ALA A 145 -15.88 -7.71 -16.55
CA ALA A 145 -15.26 -6.86 -17.56
C ALA A 145 -16.29 -6.20 -18.47
N ALA A 146 -16.00 -4.97 -18.91
CA ALA A 146 -16.82 -4.26 -19.88
C ALA A 146 -17.03 -5.10 -21.16
N PRO A 147 -18.19 -5.04 -21.83
CA PRO A 147 -18.46 -5.79 -23.05
C PRO A 147 -17.42 -5.58 -24.15
N GLU A 148 -16.83 -4.38 -24.22
CA GLU A 148 -15.75 -4.05 -25.14
C GLU A 148 -14.49 -4.88 -24.90
N HIS A 149 -14.07 -5.04 -23.65
CA HIS A 149 -12.92 -5.89 -23.29
C HIS A 149 -13.19 -7.36 -23.60
N VAL A 150 -14.41 -7.84 -23.38
CA VAL A 150 -14.82 -9.21 -23.73
C VAL A 150 -14.80 -9.42 -25.24
N ARG A 151 -15.26 -8.42 -26.00
CA ARG A 151 -15.23 -8.44 -27.47
C ARG A 151 -13.79 -8.46 -27.99
N ILE A 152 -12.94 -7.54 -27.53
CA ILE A 152 -11.51 -7.51 -27.90
C ILE A 152 -10.87 -8.84 -27.58
N PHE A 153 -11.10 -9.40 -26.38
CA PHE A 153 -10.60 -10.72 -26.02
C PHE A 153 -11.04 -11.80 -27.01
N ARG A 154 -12.32 -11.86 -27.41
CA ARG A 154 -12.80 -12.86 -28.38
C ARG A 154 -12.15 -12.69 -29.75
N GLU A 155 -12.08 -11.46 -30.25
CA GLU A 155 -11.46 -11.15 -31.54
C GLU A 155 -9.98 -11.58 -31.57
N VAL A 156 -9.24 -11.32 -30.50
CA VAL A 156 -7.78 -11.52 -30.47
C VAL A 156 -7.34 -12.90 -29.99
N THR A 157 -8.30 -13.71 -29.55
CA THR A 157 -8.09 -15.13 -29.18
C THR A 157 -8.75 -16.09 -30.17
N GLU A 158 -9.22 -15.59 -31.31
CA GLU A 158 -9.86 -16.41 -32.34
C GLU A 158 -8.89 -17.51 -32.83
N PRO A 159 -9.33 -18.79 -32.90
CA PRO A 159 -8.46 -19.88 -33.32
C PRO A 159 -7.79 -19.70 -34.68
N SER A 160 -8.41 -18.96 -35.61
CA SER A 160 -7.84 -18.61 -36.92
C SER A 160 -6.54 -17.79 -36.78
N LEU A 161 -6.51 -16.79 -35.89
CA LEU A 161 -5.35 -15.94 -35.62
C LEU A 161 -4.25 -16.68 -34.84
N LEU A 162 -4.62 -17.68 -34.02
CA LEU A 162 -3.66 -18.40 -33.18
C LEU A 162 -2.98 -19.59 -33.89
N ARG A 163 -3.64 -20.22 -34.87
CA ARG A 163 -3.16 -21.46 -35.53
C ARG A 163 -1.86 -21.31 -36.32
N GLY A 164 -1.54 -20.11 -36.80
CA GLY A 164 -0.35 -19.85 -37.62
C GLY A 164 0.88 -19.33 -36.85
N ARG A 165 0.77 -19.07 -35.55
CA ARG A 165 1.78 -18.34 -34.78
C ARG A 165 2.89 -19.22 -34.26
N ALA A 166 4.12 -18.93 -34.67
CA ALA A 166 5.30 -19.68 -34.24
C ALA A 166 5.54 -19.56 -32.73
N SER A 167 5.22 -18.39 -32.14
CA SER A 167 5.47 -18.11 -30.73
C SER A 167 4.61 -18.93 -29.75
N ILE A 168 3.48 -19.47 -30.22
CA ILE A 168 2.51 -20.24 -29.42
C ILE A 168 2.66 -21.75 -29.68
N LYS A 169 3.39 -22.16 -30.71
CA LYS A 169 3.58 -23.57 -31.06
C LYS A 169 4.11 -24.37 -29.86
N GLY A 170 3.37 -25.40 -29.46
CA GLY A 170 3.73 -26.27 -28.33
C GLY A 170 3.43 -25.69 -26.94
N LYS A 171 2.84 -24.50 -26.84
CA LYS A 171 2.39 -23.91 -25.57
C LYS A 171 0.91 -24.19 -25.33
N THR A 172 0.56 -24.41 -24.07
CA THR A 172 -0.82 -24.36 -23.61
C THR A 172 -1.35 -22.92 -23.65
N VAL A 173 -2.68 -22.76 -23.68
CA VAL A 173 -3.32 -21.43 -23.60
C VAL A 173 -2.87 -20.68 -22.34
N ARG A 174 -2.76 -21.39 -21.21
CA ARG A 174 -2.33 -20.81 -19.93
C ARG A 174 -0.89 -20.27 -19.99
N GLU A 175 0.02 -21.00 -20.64
CA GLU A 175 1.40 -20.54 -20.83
C GLU A 175 1.47 -19.33 -21.76
N ALA A 176 0.65 -19.32 -22.82
CA ALA A 176 0.59 -18.21 -23.76
C ALA A 176 -0.05 -16.93 -23.16
N GLN A 177 -0.93 -17.09 -22.15
CA GLN A 177 -1.55 -16.00 -21.40
C GLN A 177 -0.67 -15.43 -20.27
N LYS A 178 0.49 -16.04 -20.00
CA LYS A 178 1.43 -15.50 -19.02
C LYS A 178 1.90 -14.13 -19.47
N THR A 179 1.82 -13.16 -18.56
CA THR A 179 2.27 -11.79 -18.82
C THR A 179 3.75 -11.63 -18.48
N PHE A 180 4.45 -10.88 -19.31
CA PHE A 180 5.85 -10.51 -19.18
C PHE A 180 5.96 -8.99 -19.30
N ARG A 181 6.98 -8.38 -18.69
CA ARG A 181 7.24 -6.96 -18.90
C ARG A 181 7.93 -6.78 -20.25
N VAL A 182 7.53 -5.73 -20.97
CA VAL A 182 8.36 -5.22 -22.07
C VAL A 182 9.56 -4.54 -21.42
N THR A 183 10.77 -4.88 -21.83
CA THR A 183 12.01 -4.34 -21.26
C THR A 183 12.74 -3.39 -22.21
N ASP A 184 12.40 -3.44 -23.50
CA ASP A 184 13.04 -2.66 -24.55
C ASP A 184 11.95 -2.08 -25.48
N PRO A 185 11.94 -0.75 -25.76
CA PRO A 185 11.04 -0.15 -26.73
C PRO A 185 11.12 -0.78 -28.13
N SER A 186 12.28 -1.31 -28.51
CA SER A 186 12.51 -1.98 -29.81
C SER A 186 11.99 -3.43 -29.84
N GLN A 187 11.43 -3.94 -28.75
CA GLN A 187 10.90 -5.30 -28.67
C GLN A 187 9.88 -5.55 -29.78
N ARG A 188 10.14 -6.57 -30.60
CA ARG A 188 9.23 -6.99 -31.68
C ARG A 188 8.02 -7.69 -31.09
N LEU A 189 6.84 -7.29 -31.56
CA LEU A 189 5.55 -7.87 -31.25
C LEU A 189 5.09 -8.64 -32.48
N GLU A 190 4.82 -9.94 -32.33
CA GLU A 190 4.12 -10.72 -33.37
C GLU A 190 2.64 -10.33 -33.38
N ALA A 191 2.01 -10.33 -34.55
CA ALA A 191 0.58 -10.15 -34.71
C ALA A 191 -0.23 -11.03 -33.72
N GLY A 192 -1.23 -10.43 -33.08
CA GLY A 192 -2.05 -11.04 -32.03
C GLY A 192 -1.46 -10.95 -30.62
N THR A 193 -0.27 -10.36 -30.43
CA THR A 193 0.30 -10.13 -29.09
C THR A 193 -0.53 -9.10 -28.32
N TYR A 194 -0.90 -9.46 -27.10
CA TYR A 194 -1.61 -8.58 -26.18
C TYR A 194 -0.63 -7.69 -25.43
N ILE A 195 -0.98 -6.41 -25.28
CA ILE A 195 -0.23 -5.41 -24.52
C ILE A 195 -1.13 -4.78 -23.47
N ARG A 196 -0.63 -4.65 -22.25
CA ARG A 196 -1.26 -3.88 -21.16
C ARG A 196 -0.34 -2.74 -20.75
N VAL A 197 -0.83 -1.52 -20.89
CA VAL A 197 -0.07 -0.29 -20.61
C VAL A 197 -0.67 0.41 -19.41
N HIS A 198 0.10 0.57 -18.34
CA HIS A 198 -0.25 1.44 -17.22
C HIS A 198 0.21 2.85 -17.57
N VAL A 199 -0.69 3.69 -18.09
CA VAL A 199 -0.35 5.02 -18.64
C VAL A 199 0.04 6.01 -17.54
N HIS A 200 -0.53 5.86 -16.35
CA HIS A 200 -0.19 6.64 -15.15
C HIS A 200 0.30 5.69 -14.05
N PRO A 201 1.56 5.19 -14.13
CA PRO A 201 2.08 4.27 -13.14
C PRO A 201 2.17 4.95 -11.76
N LYS A 202 2.03 4.18 -10.69
CA LYS A 202 2.20 4.71 -9.33
C LYS A 202 3.63 5.24 -9.15
N ARG A 203 3.79 6.46 -8.63
CA ARG A 203 5.10 7.12 -8.42
C ARG A 203 5.49 7.19 -6.94
N PHE A 204 6.80 7.14 -6.67
CA PHE A 204 7.42 7.35 -5.36
C PHE A 204 8.56 8.39 -5.47
N PRO A 205 8.24 9.67 -5.76
CA PRO A 205 9.23 10.70 -6.06
C PRO A 205 10.16 11.02 -4.88
N ARG A 206 9.73 10.74 -3.64
CA ARG A 206 10.59 10.91 -2.46
C ARG A 206 11.90 10.13 -2.56
N CYS A 207 11.94 9.05 -3.36
CA CYS A 207 13.16 8.29 -3.60
C CYS A 207 14.34 9.14 -4.12
N TYR A 208 14.08 10.23 -4.85
CA TYR A 208 15.16 11.10 -5.37
C TYR A 208 15.67 12.12 -4.35
N GLU A 209 14.88 12.39 -3.29
CA GLU A 209 15.17 13.38 -2.24
C GLU A 209 15.99 12.80 -1.08
N ILE A 210 16.09 11.47 -1.01
CA ILE A 210 16.69 10.76 0.11
C ILE A 210 18.17 10.52 -0.14
N ASP A 211 19.01 10.90 0.82
CA ASP A 211 20.34 10.31 0.94
C ASP A 211 20.20 8.86 1.45
N TRP A 212 20.24 7.90 0.53
CA TRP A 212 20.04 6.49 0.84
C TRP A 212 21.21 5.87 1.61
N LYS A 213 22.43 6.42 1.47
CA LYS A 213 23.61 5.87 2.14
C LYS A 213 23.52 6.09 3.64
N SER A 214 23.06 7.28 4.09
CA SER A 214 22.82 7.55 5.51
C SER A 214 21.65 6.77 6.13
N ARG A 215 20.79 6.16 5.30
CA ARG A 215 19.69 5.31 5.77
C ARG A 215 20.09 3.86 6.00
N VAL A 216 21.27 3.43 5.55
CA VAL A 216 21.77 2.08 5.77
C VAL A 216 22.19 1.93 7.24
N VAL A 217 21.56 0.99 7.95
CA VAL A 217 21.83 0.67 9.36
C VAL A 217 22.98 -0.31 9.47
N ALA A 218 23.02 -1.31 8.59
CA ALA A 218 24.07 -2.33 8.57
C ALA A 218 24.23 -2.91 7.16
N THR A 219 25.45 -3.34 6.85
CA THR A 219 25.78 -4.08 5.63
C THR A 219 26.64 -5.27 6.01
N THR A 220 26.24 -6.46 5.57
CA THR A 220 26.98 -7.72 5.70
C THR A 220 27.27 -8.29 4.31
N ASP A 221 27.89 -9.45 4.20
CA ASP A 221 28.10 -10.11 2.91
C ASP A 221 26.77 -10.58 2.29
N ASP A 222 25.81 -10.99 3.13
CA ASP A 222 24.54 -11.57 2.68
C ASP A 222 23.37 -10.59 2.62
N PHE A 223 23.39 -9.52 3.41
CA PHE A 223 22.24 -8.62 3.52
C PHE A 223 22.60 -7.18 3.87
N VAL A 224 21.59 -6.32 3.73
CA VAL A 224 21.60 -4.92 4.12
C VAL A 224 20.40 -4.67 5.02
N VAL A 225 20.60 -3.97 6.14
CA VAL A 225 19.51 -3.45 6.96
C VAL A 225 19.35 -1.97 6.66
N LEU A 226 18.15 -1.57 6.26
CA LEU A 226 17.82 -0.22 5.88
C LEU A 226 16.79 0.35 6.85
N ASN A 227 17.02 1.58 7.33
CA ASN A 227 15.99 2.39 7.96
C ASN A 227 15.17 3.06 6.86
N LYS A 228 14.15 2.35 6.36
CA LYS A 228 13.30 2.82 5.27
C LYS A 228 12.62 4.14 5.66
N PRO A 229 12.69 5.17 4.81
CA PRO A 229 11.90 6.39 4.99
C PRO A 229 10.44 6.18 4.55
N ALA A 230 9.51 6.96 5.09
CA ALA A 230 8.12 6.96 4.67
C ALA A 230 7.96 7.48 3.24
N ALA A 231 6.78 7.27 2.65
CA ALA A 231 6.41 7.61 1.28
C ALA A 231 7.35 7.02 0.20
N THR A 232 7.93 5.86 0.50
CA THR A 232 8.68 5.03 -0.45
C THR A 232 8.17 3.59 -0.41
N SER A 233 8.29 2.87 -1.53
CA SER A 233 8.04 1.42 -1.57
C SER A 233 9.30 0.64 -1.19
N VAL A 234 9.15 -0.51 -0.52
CA VAL A 234 10.31 -1.39 -0.23
C VAL A 234 10.85 -2.00 -1.52
N GLY A 235 9.99 -2.66 -2.30
CA GLY A 235 10.30 -3.25 -3.60
C GLY A 235 9.51 -2.62 -4.73
N GLY A 236 9.71 -3.11 -5.96
CA GLY A 236 8.95 -2.64 -7.12
C GLY A 236 7.45 -2.87 -6.98
N ALA A 237 6.67 -1.85 -7.32
CA ALA A 237 5.23 -1.99 -7.52
C ALA A 237 4.94 -2.74 -8.83
N THR A 238 3.67 -3.06 -9.09
CA THR A 238 3.24 -3.66 -10.34
C THR A 238 3.77 -2.85 -11.53
N ASP A 239 3.44 -1.57 -11.58
CA ASP A 239 3.71 -0.66 -12.70
C ASP A 239 4.90 0.28 -12.48
N ASN A 240 5.66 0.10 -11.39
CA ASN A 240 6.85 0.89 -11.11
C ASN A 240 7.90 0.06 -10.37
N ILE A 241 8.89 -0.44 -11.11
CA ILE A 241 10.01 -1.19 -10.56
C ILE A 241 11.23 -0.32 -10.21
N GLU A 242 11.26 0.92 -10.69
CA GLU A 242 12.41 1.82 -10.57
C GLU A 242 12.46 2.54 -9.22
N GLU A 243 11.32 3.02 -8.74
CA GLU A 243 11.24 3.86 -7.54
C GLU A 243 10.96 3.03 -6.29
N SER A 244 12.00 2.34 -5.81
CA SER A 244 11.92 1.52 -4.60
C SER A 244 13.18 1.59 -3.75
N CYS A 245 13.05 1.25 -2.46
CA CYS A 245 14.17 1.16 -1.52
C CYS A 245 15.24 0.20 -2.03
N VAL A 246 14.83 -0.96 -2.57
CA VAL A 246 15.74 -1.95 -3.16
C VAL A 246 16.63 -1.30 -4.23
N VAL A 247 16.04 -0.63 -5.22
CA VAL A 247 16.79 -0.08 -6.36
C VAL A 247 17.71 1.06 -5.92
N PHE A 248 17.20 2.01 -5.14
CA PHE A 248 17.97 3.17 -4.73
C PHE A 248 19.06 2.84 -3.72
N THR A 249 18.82 1.90 -2.80
CA THR A 249 19.85 1.42 -1.87
C THR A 249 20.94 0.68 -2.62
N SER A 250 20.59 -0.15 -3.62
CA SER A 250 21.58 -0.85 -4.46
C SER A 250 22.48 0.13 -5.20
N ARG A 251 21.88 1.18 -5.79
CA ARG A 251 22.62 2.27 -6.47
C ARG A 251 23.54 3.02 -5.50
N ALA A 252 23.03 3.41 -4.34
CA ALA A 252 23.80 4.15 -3.34
C ALA A 252 24.98 3.35 -2.76
N LEU A 253 24.87 2.02 -2.73
CA LEU A 253 25.94 1.11 -2.32
C LEU A 253 26.86 0.66 -3.47
N GLY A 254 26.57 1.07 -4.72
CA GLY A 254 27.37 0.69 -5.89
C GLY A 254 27.32 -0.80 -6.21
N LEU A 255 26.21 -1.49 -5.90
CA LEU A 255 26.08 -2.92 -6.15
C LEU A 255 25.78 -3.19 -7.64
N GLU A 256 26.47 -4.18 -8.21
CA GLU A 256 26.26 -4.61 -9.60
C GLU A 256 24.89 -5.27 -9.81
N SER A 257 24.45 -6.05 -8.81
CA SER A 257 23.15 -6.70 -8.79
C SER A 257 22.23 -6.00 -7.79
N PRO A 258 20.94 -5.79 -8.13
CA PRO A 258 20.00 -5.19 -7.21
C PRO A 258 19.76 -6.12 -6.01
N LEU A 259 19.60 -5.50 -4.85
CA LEU A 259 19.13 -6.17 -3.64
C LEU A 259 17.77 -6.85 -3.88
N MET A 260 17.40 -7.77 -2.99
CA MET A 260 16.12 -8.48 -3.03
C MET A 260 15.29 -8.19 -1.79
N THR A 261 13.99 -8.03 -1.98
CA THR A 261 13.03 -7.86 -0.90
C THR A 261 12.83 -9.16 -0.14
N THR A 262 13.06 -9.15 1.18
CA THR A 262 12.78 -10.31 2.05
C THR A 262 11.41 -10.18 2.76
N HIS A 263 11.02 -8.95 3.08
CA HIS A 263 9.73 -8.60 3.67
C HIS A 263 9.42 -7.12 3.36
N GLN A 264 8.21 -6.68 3.67
CA GLN A 264 7.77 -5.33 3.37
C GLN A 264 7.11 -4.67 4.59
N ILE A 265 7.23 -3.36 4.65
CA ILE A 265 6.42 -2.47 5.48
C ILE A 265 5.69 -1.48 4.58
N ASP A 266 4.64 -0.86 5.10
CA ASP A 266 3.77 -0.01 4.30
C ASP A 266 4.49 1.22 3.74
N ASN A 267 3.98 1.76 2.63
CA ASN A 267 4.55 2.94 1.97
C ASN A 267 4.73 4.11 2.95
N CYS A 268 3.71 4.38 3.76
CA CYS A 268 3.67 5.47 4.75
C CYS A 268 4.42 5.16 6.06
N SER A 269 4.89 3.92 6.27
CA SER A 269 5.63 3.51 7.47
C SER A 269 7.13 3.69 7.30
N GLU A 270 7.82 3.98 8.40
CA GLU A 270 9.27 4.07 8.49
C GLU A 270 9.87 2.85 9.18
N GLY A 271 11.18 2.68 9.13
CA GLY A 271 11.91 1.77 10.01
C GLY A 271 12.62 0.62 9.31
N CYS A 272 13.04 -0.35 10.11
CA CYS A 272 13.91 -1.45 9.67
C CYS A 272 13.26 -2.30 8.58
N VAL A 273 14.00 -2.48 7.48
CA VAL A 273 13.76 -3.52 6.48
C VAL A 273 15.08 -4.22 6.16
N VAL A 274 15.01 -5.54 5.96
CA VAL A 274 16.16 -6.39 5.62
C VAL A 274 16.09 -6.68 4.13
N LEU A 275 17.14 -6.35 3.40
CA LEU A 275 17.26 -6.55 1.97
C LEU A 275 18.38 -7.56 1.71
N SER A 276 18.10 -8.60 0.94
CA SER A 276 19.09 -9.64 0.65
C SER A 276 20.01 -9.23 -0.49
N LYS A 277 21.30 -9.55 -0.39
CA LYS A 277 22.27 -9.47 -1.49
C LYS A 277 22.27 -10.75 -2.32
N THR A 278 22.04 -11.91 -1.70
CA THR A 278 22.13 -13.24 -2.32
C THR A 278 20.75 -13.92 -2.39
N LYS A 279 20.54 -14.81 -3.37
CA LYS A 279 19.25 -15.52 -3.50
C LYS A 279 19.09 -16.54 -2.38
N GLU A 280 20.23 -17.08 -1.95
CA GLU A 280 20.42 -18.03 -0.89
C GLU A 280 19.94 -17.45 0.43
N PHE A 281 20.48 -16.30 0.87
CA PHE A 281 20.02 -15.64 2.09
C PHE A 281 18.56 -15.20 2.01
N CYS A 282 18.10 -14.74 0.83
CA CYS A 282 16.70 -14.38 0.62
C CYS A 282 15.77 -15.58 0.90
N SER A 283 16.13 -16.77 0.41
CA SER A 283 15.40 -18.02 0.68
C SER A 283 15.41 -18.37 2.16
N VAL A 284 16.58 -18.29 2.81
CA VAL A 284 16.75 -18.55 4.25
C VAL A 284 15.86 -17.64 5.08
N PHE A 285 15.94 -16.32 4.84
CA PHE A 285 15.17 -15.33 5.61
C PHE A 285 13.65 -15.49 5.41
N HIS A 286 13.21 -15.87 4.20
CA HIS A 286 11.81 -16.26 3.98
C HIS A 286 11.40 -17.47 4.81
N GLY A 287 12.29 -18.45 5.01
CA GLY A 287 12.11 -19.57 5.92
C GLY A 287 11.92 -19.09 7.36
N LEU A 288 12.83 -18.26 7.86
CA LEU A 288 12.76 -17.69 9.21
C LEU A 288 11.44 -16.93 9.47
N ILE A 289 10.96 -16.14 8.49
CA ILE A 289 9.66 -15.46 8.60
C ILE A 289 8.50 -16.47 8.65
N ARG A 290 8.52 -17.48 7.78
CA ARG A 290 7.47 -18.51 7.69
C ARG A 290 7.35 -19.28 9.01
N GLU A 291 8.48 -19.56 9.63
CA GLU A 291 8.61 -20.29 10.89
C GLU A 291 8.48 -19.38 12.12
N LYS A 292 8.18 -18.09 11.93
CA LYS A 292 8.01 -17.08 12.99
C LYS A 292 9.26 -16.89 13.87
N GLN A 293 10.44 -17.12 13.32
CA GLN A 293 11.74 -16.95 13.98
C GLN A 293 12.26 -15.50 13.90
N VAL A 294 11.64 -14.65 13.08
CA VAL A 294 11.96 -13.23 13.01
C VAL A 294 11.04 -12.43 13.93
N LYS A 295 11.61 -11.83 14.97
CA LYS A 295 10.90 -10.92 15.87
C LYS A 295 10.92 -9.50 15.30
N LYS A 296 9.73 -8.90 15.17
CA LYS A 296 9.52 -7.56 14.64
C LYS A 296 8.81 -6.70 15.67
N VAL A 297 9.43 -5.61 16.07
CA VAL A 297 8.88 -4.66 17.04
C VAL A 297 8.59 -3.35 16.34
N TYR A 298 7.44 -2.78 16.64
CA TYR A 298 6.98 -1.51 16.10
C TYR A 298 6.76 -0.50 17.23
N LEU A 299 6.92 0.77 16.89
CA LEU A 299 6.37 1.88 17.67
C LEU A 299 5.19 2.46 16.88
N ALA A 300 4.06 2.63 17.56
CA ALA A 300 2.88 3.26 17.00
C ALA A 300 2.45 4.44 17.88
N LEU A 301 2.17 5.59 17.28
CA LEU A 301 1.60 6.76 17.94
C LEU A 301 0.09 6.76 17.70
N THR A 302 -0.67 6.30 18.69
CA THR A 302 -2.13 6.19 18.64
C THR A 302 -2.80 7.41 19.27
N THR A 303 -4.05 7.65 18.85
CA THR A 303 -4.86 8.77 19.36
C THR A 303 -5.52 8.52 20.71
N GLU A 304 -5.71 7.25 21.07
CA GLU A 304 -6.31 6.79 22.33
C GLU A 304 -5.41 5.71 22.96
N PRO A 305 -5.47 5.50 24.29
CA PRO A 305 -4.63 4.52 24.96
C PRO A 305 -5.02 3.10 24.57
N VAL A 306 -4.03 2.24 24.44
CA VAL A 306 -4.20 0.81 24.20
C VAL A 306 -3.67 0.00 25.38
N SER A 307 -4.48 -0.92 25.90
CA SER A 307 -4.08 -1.80 26.99
C SER A 307 -2.97 -2.78 26.55
N PRO A 308 -1.95 -3.03 27.38
CA PRO A 308 -0.98 -4.10 27.15
C PRO A 308 -1.66 -5.47 27.03
N GLY A 309 -1.10 -6.35 26.20
CA GLY A 309 -1.60 -7.70 25.97
C GLY A 309 -1.76 -8.07 24.49
N ILE A 310 -2.27 -9.27 24.24
CA ILE A 310 -2.44 -9.81 22.89
C ILE A 310 -3.75 -9.31 22.28
N ILE A 311 -3.65 -8.71 21.10
CA ILE A 311 -4.80 -8.35 20.26
C ILE A 311 -4.91 -9.40 19.16
N THR A 312 -6.06 -10.07 19.11
CA THR A 312 -6.40 -11.07 18.09
C THR A 312 -7.57 -10.58 17.26
N HIS A 313 -7.41 -10.58 15.94
CA HIS A 313 -8.49 -10.34 14.99
C HIS A 313 -8.39 -11.31 13.82
N TYR A 314 -9.49 -11.49 13.11
CA TYR A 314 -9.55 -12.13 11.82
C TYR A 314 -9.64 -11.05 10.75
N MET A 315 -8.81 -11.15 9.70
CA MET A 315 -8.74 -10.16 8.62
C MET A 315 -9.24 -10.75 7.31
N ARG A 316 -10.09 -9.99 6.59
CA ARG A 316 -10.57 -10.39 5.27
C ARG A 316 -9.39 -10.63 4.31
N PRO A 317 -9.36 -11.75 3.56
CA PRO A 317 -8.26 -12.09 2.65
C PRO A 317 -8.31 -11.30 1.33
N LEU A 318 -8.59 -9.99 1.42
CA LEU A 318 -8.64 -9.07 0.29
C LEU A 318 -7.69 -7.91 0.55
N ASN A 319 -6.75 -7.69 -0.37
CA ASN A 319 -5.73 -6.65 -0.26
C ASN A 319 -6.25 -5.29 -0.78
N ARG A 320 -7.33 -4.79 -0.17
CA ARG A 320 -7.92 -3.48 -0.46
C ARG A 320 -8.09 -2.70 0.83
N ALA A 321 -7.63 -1.45 0.85
CA ALA A 321 -7.78 -0.57 2.00
C ALA A 321 -9.17 0.08 2.02
N PRO A 322 -9.72 0.40 3.21
CA PRO A 322 -9.21 -0.02 4.51
C PRO A 322 -9.40 -1.53 4.70
N ARG A 323 -8.44 -2.18 5.36
CA ARG A 323 -8.55 -3.61 5.68
C ARG A 323 -9.63 -3.81 6.74
N LEU A 324 -10.53 -4.75 6.46
CA LEU A 324 -11.60 -5.13 7.37
C LEU A 324 -11.12 -6.25 8.30
N VAL A 325 -11.38 -6.07 9.59
CA VAL A 325 -11.06 -7.00 10.65
C VAL A 325 -12.29 -7.26 11.51
N SER A 326 -12.35 -8.43 12.13
CA SER A 326 -13.40 -8.85 13.07
C SER A 326 -12.77 -9.54 14.27
N GLU A 327 -13.38 -9.42 15.45
CA GLU A 327 -12.99 -10.17 16.65
C GLU A 327 -13.48 -11.63 16.57
N ASP A 328 -14.60 -11.83 15.88
CA ASP A 328 -15.19 -13.14 15.67
C ASP A 328 -14.47 -13.92 14.57
N HIS A 329 -14.38 -15.23 14.76
CA HIS A 329 -13.85 -16.12 13.74
C HIS A 329 -14.78 -16.15 12.53
N ILE A 330 -14.26 -15.77 11.37
CA ILE A 330 -14.95 -15.87 10.08
C ILE A 330 -14.19 -16.86 9.20
N GLU A 331 -14.91 -17.80 8.60
CA GLU A 331 -14.30 -18.82 7.73
C GLU A 331 -13.47 -18.14 6.61
N ARG A 332 -12.28 -18.68 6.36
CA ARG A 332 -11.31 -18.20 5.34
C ARG A 332 -10.65 -16.85 5.63
N TRP A 333 -11.01 -16.18 6.73
CA TRP A 333 -10.31 -14.97 7.16
C TRP A 333 -8.99 -15.33 7.83
N HIS A 334 -8.02 -14.43 7.72
CA HIS A 334 -6.68 -14.64 8.24
C HIS A 334 -6.59 -14.26 9.71
N LEU A 335 -6.18 -15.19 10.57
CA LEU A 335 -5.79 -14.90 11.94
C LEU A 335 -4.64 -13.87 11.96
N CYS A 336 -4.85 -12.78 12.69
CA CYS A 336 -3.91 -11.69 12.88
C CYS A 336 -3.69 -11.47 14.37
N GLN A 337 -2.43 -11.62 14.82
CA GLN A 337 -2.04 -11.44 16.21
C GLN A 337 -0.88 -10.43 16.31
N MET A 338 -1.00 -9.56 17.31
CA MET A 338 0.05 -8.66 17.77
C MET A 338 -0.05 -8.51 19.28
N GLU A 339 1.05 -8.17 19.93
CA GLU A 339 1.13 -7.99 21.36
C GLU A 339 1.55 -6.54 21.66
N ILE A 340 0.73 -5.84 22.45
CA ILE A 340 1.06 -4.52 22.99
C ILE A 340 1.93 -4.75 24.22
N LEU A 341 3.21 -4.42 24.11
CA LEU A 341 4.20 -4.59 25.17
C LEU A 341 4.11 -3.46 26.20
N ASP A 342 3.90 -2.23 25.72
CA ASP A 342 3.90 -1.01 26.51
C ASP A 342 3.09 0.06 25.79
N CYS A 343 2.50 0.98 26.55
CA CYS A 343 1.70 2.08 26.04
C CYS A 343 1.85 3.29 26.96
N LYS A 344 2.50 4.34 26.46
CA LYS A 344 2.86 5.53 27.24
C LYS A 344 2.15 6.76 26.72
N LYS A 345 1.55 7.52 27.62
CA LYS A 345 1.00 8.84 27.29
C LYS A 345 2.15 9.80 26.97
N VAL A 346 2.06 10.47 25.82
CA VAL A 346 3.03 11.46 25.35
C VAL A 346 2.30 12.75 24.94
N PRO A 347 2.98 13.91 24.95
CA PRO A 347 2.40 15.13 24.40
C PRO A 347 2.00 14.93 22.93
N TRP A 348 0.91 15.58 22.50
CA TRP A 348 0.58 15.61 21.08
C TRP A 348 1.72 16.26 20.29
N PRO A 349 2.09 15.74 19.10
CA PRO A 349 3.16 16.33 18.30
C PRO A 349 2.94 17.82 18.02
N LYS A 350 4.00 18.62 18.21
CA LYS A 350 3.94 20.08 18.00
C LYS A 350 3.54 20.40 16.53
N PRO A 351 2.78 21.49 16.27
CA PRO A 351 2.39 21.87 14.91
C PRO A 351 3.55 22.04 13.93
N LEU A 352 4.73 22.44 14.40
CA LEU A 352 5.93 22.57 13.57
C LEU A 352 6.40 21.20 13.06
N ILE A 353 6.47 20.19 13.94
CA ILE A 353 6.88 18.83 13.59
C ILE A 353 5.89 18.23 12.59
N THR A 354 4.59 18.34 12.84
CA THR A 354 3.58 17.80 11.91
C THR A 354 3.61 18.50 10.56
N LYS A 355 3.90 19.82 10.51
CA LYS A 355 4.08 20.57 9.26
C LYS A 355 5.32 20.12 8.47
N VAL A 356 6.47 19.98 9.14
CA VAL A 356 7.73 19.52 8.51
C VAL A 356 7.55 18.13 7.88
N HIS A 357 6.90 17.22 8.62
CA HIS A 357 6.65 15.86 8.16
C HIS A 357 5.39 15.70 7.30
N LYS A 358 4.64 16.79 7.05
CA LYS A 358 3.40 16.83 6.26
C LYS A 358 2.35 15.84 6.77
N VAL A 359 2.24 15.70 8.09
CA VAL A 359 1.30 14.78 8.75
C VAL A 359 -0.10 15.41 8.77
N ASP A 360 -1.09 14.69 8.28
CA ASP A 360 -2.50 15.10 8.32
C ASP A 360 -3.15 14.62 9.63
N ASN A 361 -3.82 15.52 10.36
CA ASN A 361 -4.56 15.14 11.58
C ASN A 361 -5.89 14.44 11.28
N CYS A 362 -6.29 14.35 10.01
CA CYS A 362 -7.46 13.63 9.50
C CYS A 362 -8.78 13.96 10.23
N GLY A 363 -8.89 15.16 10.79
CA GLY A 363 -10.07 15.62 11.52
C GLY A 363 -10.25 15.01 12.93
N TRP A 364 -9.21 14.40 13.52
CA TRP A 364 -9.33 13.82 14.86
C TRP A 364 -9.67 14.89 15.91
N PRO A 365 -10.70 14.68 16.75
CA PRO A 365 -11.29 15.73 17.59
C PRO A 365 -10.47 16.10 18.82
N LYS A 366 -9.69 15.17 19.39
CA LYS A 366 -8.93 15.37 20.64
C LYS A 366 -7.43 15.41 20.35
N GLN A 367 -6.78 16.57 20.54
CA GLN A 367 -5.36 16.76 20.23
C GLN A 367 -4.53 17.20 21.45
N GLU A 368 -4.93 16.75 22.65
CA GLU A 368 -4.24 17.09 23.91
C GLU A 368 -3.05 16.17 24.18
N ALA A 369 -3.22 14.87 23.93
CA ALA A 369 -2.22 13.85 24.16
C ALA A 369 -2.32 12.75 23.11
N ALA A 370 -1.20 12.09 22.85
CA ALA A 370 -1.13 10.88 22.06
C ALA A 370 -0.56 9.75 22.94
N TYR A 371 -0.57 8.53 22.42
CA TYR A 371 -0.08 7.36 23.14
C TYR A 371 0.90 6.61 22.28
N GLU A 372 2.09 6.36 22.80
CA GLU A 372 3.10 5.59 22.12
C GLU A 372 3.05 4.14 22.56
N CYS A 373 2.65 3.26 21.65
CA CYS A 373 2.57 1.83 21.86
C CYS A 373 3.81 1.14 21.31
N LYS A 374 4.45 0.28 22.12
CA LYS A 374 5.45 -0.67 21.67
C LYS A 374 4.76 -1.99 21.35
N ILE A 375 4.90 -2.48 20.12
CA ILE A 375 4.10 -3.58 19.58
C ILE A 375 5.03 -4.69 19.08
N ASN A 376 4.85 -5.92 19.56
CA ASN A 376 5.46 -7.12 19.00
C ASN A 376 4.53 -7.74 17.94
N LEU A 377 4.96 -7.74 16.68
CA LEU A 377 4.13 -8.17 15.55
C LEU A 377 4.31 -9.67 15.26
N MET A 378 3.36 -10.49 15.75
CA MET A 378 3.42 -11.95 15.66
C MET A 378 2.99 -12.50 14.30
N THR A 379 2.07 -11.82 13.61
CA THR A 379 1.69 -12.11 12.22
C THR A 379 1.87 -10.87 11.35
N GLY A 380 2.19 -11.02 10.07
CA GLY A 380 2.47 -9.87 9.18
C GLY A 380 1.56 -9.79 7.97
N LYS A 381 0.29 -9.38 8.15
CA LYS A 381 -0.60 -9.05 7.02
C LYS A 381 -0.50 -7.57 6.65
N THR A 382 -0.77 -7.25 5.38
CA THR A 382 -0.78 -5.86 4.88
C THR A 382 -1.70 -4.99 5.73
N HIS A 383 -1.20 -3.86 6.23
CA HIS A 383 -1.89 -2.91 7.11
C HIS A 383 -2.41 -3.51 8.43
N GLN A 384 -1.87 -4.64 8.90
CA GLN A 384 -2.38 -5.33 10.09
C GLN A 384 -2.45 -4.42 11.33
N ILE A 385 -1.34 -3.78 11.70
CA ILE A 385 -1.29 -2.90 12.88
C ILE A 385 -2.29 -1.75 12.74
N ARG A 386 -2.29 -1.09 11.58
CA ARG A 386 -3.17 0.05 11.25
C ARG A 386 -4.65 -0.32 11.41
N ALA A 387 -5.06 -1.45 10.84
CA ALA A 387 -6.44 -1.93 10.88
C ALA A 387 -6.87 -2.38 12.28
N GLN A 388 -6.03 -3.15 12.98
CA GLN A 388 -6.35 -3.65 14.33
C GLN A 388 -6.45 -2.50 15.35
N LEU A 389 -5.53 -1.52 15.30
CA LEU A 389 -5.57 -0.36 16.19
C LEU A 389 -6.77 0.55 15.92
N ALA A 390 -7.15 0.76 14.65
CA ALA A 390 -8.35 1.52 14.33
C ALA A 390 -9.65 0.79 14.74
N ALA A 391 -9.70 -0.53 14.61
CA ALA A 391 -10.86 -1.33 14.98
C ALA A 391 -11.17 -1.29 16.49
N ILE A 392 -10.15 -1.15 17.34
CA ILE A 392 -10.31 -0.99 18.79
C ILE A 392 -10.51 0.48 19.21
N GLY A 393 -10.64 1.41 18.25
CA GLY A 393 -10.90 2.83 18.52
C GLY A 393 -9.65 3.67 18.80
N ALA A 394 -8.44 3.14 18.58
CA ALA A 394 -7.17 3.84 18.80
C ALA A 394 -6.35 3.96 17.50
N PRO A 395 -6.86 4.62 16.45
CA PRO A 395 -6.16 4.72 15.17
C PRO A 395 -4.79 5.40 15.30
N ILE A 396 -3.91 5.09 14.35
CA ILE A 396 -2.57 5.66 14.26
C ILE A 396 -2.65 7.10 13.75
N LEU A 397 -1.93 8.02 14.39
CA LEU A 397 -1.83 9.42 14.00
C LEU A 397 -1.32 9.57 12.55
N GLY A 398 -1.98 10.39 11.72
CA GLY A 398 -1.61 10.57 10.31
C GLY A 398 -2.29 9.62 9.33
N ASP A 399 -2.98 8.59 9.82
CA ASP A 399 -3.50 7.53 8.97
C ASP A 399 -4.87 7.85 8.36
N SER A 400 -4.88 8.54 7.21
CA SER A 400 -6.09 8.96 6.50
C SER A 400 -7.05 7.81 6.13
N ALA A 401 -6.54 6.59 5.92
CA ALA A 401 -7.37 5.46 5.53
C ALA A 401 -8.16 4.90 6.73
N TYR A 402 -7.51 4.79 7.88
CA TYR A 402 -8.10 4.11 9.03
C TYR A 402 -8.68 5.08 10.07
N MET A 403 -8.10 6.26 10.21
CA MET A 403 -8.58 7.26 11.16
C MET A 403 -9.93 7.83 10.76
N THR A 404 -10.17 8.07 9.47
CA THR A 404 -11.47 8.53 8.98
C THR A 404 -12.57 7.49 9.22
N GLY A 405 -12.25 6.21 9.04
CA GLY A 405 -13.15 5.10 9.37
C GLY A 405 -13.42 5.01 10.87
N ALA A 406 -12.39 5.16 11.71
CA ALA A 406 -12.54 5.17 13.17
C ALA A 406 -13.44 6.33 13.64
N ILE A 407 -13.26 7.54 13.10
CA ILE A 407 -14.13 8.70 13.40
C ILE A 407 -15.59 8.42 13.01
N ALA A 408 -15.81 7.84 11.82
CA ALA A 408 -17.15 7.47 11.38
C ALA A 408 -17.79 6.42 12.30
N ALA A 409 -17.02 5.41 12.73
CA ALA A 409 -17.49 4.39 13.67
C ALA A 409 -17.74 4.95 15.08
N MET A 410 -17.00 5.98 15.53
CA MET A 410 -17.29 6.66 16.79
C MET A 410 -18.62 7.41 16.74
N ALA A 411 -18.94 8.02 15.60
CA ALA A 411 -20.21 8.73 15.39
C ALA A 411 -21.39 7.76 15.20
N ASN A 412 -21.16 6.64 14.50
CA ASN A 412 -22.15 5.59 14.27
C ASN A 412 -21.46 4.21 14.29
N PRO A 413 -21.45 3.49 15.43
CA PRO A 413 -20.75 2.21 15.56
C PRO A 413 -21.16 1.13 14.54
N SER A 414 -22.38 1.21 14.02
CA SER A 414 -22.95 0.23 13.11
C SER A 414 -22.60 0.46 11.64
N ILE A 415 -21.93 1.57 11.31
CA ILE A 415 -21.55 1.90 9.94
C ILE A 415 -20.39 1.03 9.41
N ASN A 416 -19.56 0.49 10.31
CA ASN A 416 -18.50 -0.44 9.95
C ASN A 416 -19.10 -1.84 9.74
N PRO A 417 -19.06 -2.41 8.52
CA PRO A 417 -19.73 -3.68 8.22
C PRO A 417 -19.26 -4.90 9.01
N TYR A 418 -18.08 -4.82 9.64
CA TYR A 418 -17.50 -5.90 10.45
C TYR A 418 -17.02 -5.40 11.82
N GLY A 419 -17.46 -4.22 12.26
CA GLY A 419 -17.18 -3.71 13.61
C GLY A 419 -18.01 -4.42 14.67
N ARG A 420 -17.69 -4.19 15.95
CA ARG A 420 -18.41 -4.81 17.10
C ARG A 420 -19.94 -4.59 17.10
N ALA A 421 -20.38 -3.47 16.55
CA ALA A 421 -21.80 -3.11 16.47
C ALA A 421 -22.39 -3.30 15.06
N SER A 422 -21.77 -4.16 14.23
CA SER A 422 -22.17 -4.36 12.83
C SER A 422 -23.66 -4.64 12.68
N LEU A 423 -24.28 -4.04 11.67
CA LEU A 423 -25.68 -4.28 11.35
C LEU A 423 -25.92 -5.74 10.98
N ASN A 424 -27.08 -6.27 11.41
CA ASN A 424 -27.64 -7.45 10.78
C ASN A 424 -28.15 -7.04 9.40
N TYR A 425 -27.40 -7.39 8.36
CA TYR A 425 -27.81 -7.15 6.97
C TYR A 425 -28.92 -8.11 6.57
N SER A 426 -29.88 -7.60 5.79
CA SER A 426 -31.04 -8.37 5.32
C SER A 426 -30.66 -9.40 4.26
N SER A 427 -29.58 -9.14 3.52
CA SER A 427 -29.02 -10.01 2.49
C SER A 427 -27.49 -9.85 2.35
N GLU A 428 -26.85 -10.81 1.69
CA GLU A 428 -25.41 -10.75 1.38
C GLU A 428 -25.07 -9.63 0.39
N GLU A 429 -25.99 -9.29 -0.53
CA GLU A 429 -25.83 -8.18 -1.47
C GLU A 429 -25.80 -6.83 -0.75
N GLU A 430 -26.67 -6.63 0.24
CA GLU A 430 -26.70 -5.41 1.06
C GLU A 430 -25.38 -5.23 1.82
N LYS A 431 -24.88 -6.33 2.41
CA LYS A 431 -23.59 -6.36 3.10
C LYS A 431 -22.43 -6.04 2.15
N ALA A 432 -22.44 -6.62 0.94
CA ALA A 432 -21.42 -6.34 -0.07
C ALA A 432 -21.44 -4.86 -0.50
N ALA A 433 -22.62 -4.27 -0.70
CA ALA A 433 -22.76 -2.86 -1.05
C ALA A 433 -22.27 -1.94 0.08
N ALA A 434 -22.59 -2.25 1.35
CA ALA A 434 -22.09 -1.50 2.50
C ALA A 434 -20.56 -1.55 2.61
N VAL A 435 -19.95 -2.70 2.30
CA VAL A 435 -18.50 -2.84 2.25
C VAL A 435 -17.87 -2.00 1.13
N GLU A 436 -18.46 -1.99 -0.05
CA GLU A 436 -17.98 -1.15 -1.15
C GLU A 436 -18.09 0.35 -0.81
N ALA A 437 -19.20 0.77 -0.20
CA ALA A 437 -19.38 2.15 0.26
C ALA A 437 -18.34 2.54 1.32
N TRP A 438 -18.12 1.67 2.31
CA TRP A 438 -17.10 1.88 3.34
C TRP A 438 -15.70 2.06 2.73
N VAL A 439 -15.34 1.19 1.78
CA VAL A 439 -14.05 1.26 1.09
C VAL A 439 -13.93 2.52 0.24
N ALA A 440 -14.99 2.94 -0.44
CA ALA A 440 -14.98 4.18 -1.22
C ALA A 440 -14.77 5.42 -0.33
N CYS A 441 -15.38 5.46 0.85
CA CYS A 441 -15.28 6.59 1.78
C CYS A 441 -13.95 6.66 2.52
N HIS A 442 -13.35 5.51 2.87
CA HIS A 442 -12.22 5.43 3.81
C HIS A 442 -10.95 4.81 3.20
N GLY A 443 -10.96 4.40 1.92
CA GLY A 443 -9.83 3.68 1.31
C GLY A 443 -8.63 4.52 0.89
N LYS A 444 -8.60 5.83 1.21
CA LYS A 444 -7.54 6.73 0.74
C LYS A 444 -6.26 6.57 1.56
N GLU A 445 -5.24 5.97 0.95
CA GLU A 445 -3.93 5.79 1.58
C GLU A 445 -3.23 7.13 1.91
N PRO A 446 -2.49 7.19 3.04
CA PRO A 446 -1.68 8.35 3.38
C PRO A 446 -0.60 8.61 2.33
N LYS A 447 -0.43 9.89 1.95
CA LYS A 447 0.61 10.34 1.02
C LYS A 447 1.94 10.67 1.72
N SER A 448 1.92 10.80 3.04
CA SER A 448 3.06 11.18 3.89
C SER A 448 3.31 10.15 4.98
N VAL A 449 4.18 10.48 5.93
CA VAL A 449 4.49 9.64 7.08
C VAL A 449 3.31 9.55 8.04
N ILE A 450 3.12 8.39 8.65
CA ILE A 450 2.18 8.19 9.76
C ILE A 450 2.95 7.89 11.04
N GLY A 451 2.25 7.90 12.18
CA GLY A 451 2.78 7.51 13.48
C GLY A 451 3.09 6.02 13.60
N LEU A 452 3.75 5.39 12.63
CA LEU A 452 4.09 3.96 12.65
C LEU A 452 5.52 3.75 12.16
N GLN A 453 6.34 3.12 13.00
CA GLN A 453 7.72 2.78 12.70
C GLN A 453 8.00 1.31 13.04
N ALA A 454 8.58 0.56 12.11
CA ALA A 454 9.21 -0.74 12.36
C ALA A 454 10.53 -0.50 13.12
N SER A 455 10.44 -0.41 14.45
CA SER A 455 11.50 0.12 15.29
C SER A 455 12.65 -0.86 15.52
N GLU A 456 12.36 -2.15 15.63
CA GLU A 456 13.38 -3.17 15.91
C GLU A 456 13.10 -4.45 15.11
N ILE A 457 14.16 -5.10 14.63
CA ILE A 457 14.09 -6.42 14.01
C ILE A 457 15.22 -7.31 14.53
N SER A 458 14.91 -8.58 14.81
CA SER A 458 15.88 -9.54 15.31
C SER A 458 15.56 -10.97 14.92
N TRP A 459 16.60 -11.79 14.78
CA TRP A 459 16.53 -13.21 14.47
C TRP A 459 17.84 -13.90 14.84
N ASP A 460 17.79 -15.22 15.01
CA ASP A 460 18.98 -16.04 15.19
C ASP A 460 19.29 -16.79 13.88
N HIS A 461 20.55 -16.83 13.46
CA HIS A 461 20.98 -17.59 12.30
C HIS A 461 22.44 -18.04 12.46
N GLU A 462 22.73 -19.31 12.15
CA GLU A 462 24.09 -19.89 12.21
C GLU A 462 24.83 -19.68 13.55
N GLY A 463 24.09 -19.60 14.66
CA GLY A 463 24.66 -19.39 15.99
C GLY A 463 24.92 -17.93 16.36
N GLU A 464 24.59 -16.98 15.48
CA GLU A 464 24.65 -15.55 15.73
C GLU A 464 23.26 -14.97 16.03
N HIS A 465 23.21 -14.04 16.99
CA HIS A 465 22.01 -13.24 17.26
C HIS A 465 22.11 -11.91 16.52
N HIS A 466 21.23 -11.71 15.54
CA HIS A 466 21.14 -10.46 14.80
C HIS A 466 20.08 -9.55 15.42
N TYR A 467 20.45 -8.31 15.73
CA TYR A 467 19.56 -7.33 16.32
C TYR A 467 19.83 -5.93 15.75
N TYR A 468 18.80 -5.29 15.20
CA TYR A 468 18.90 -3.97 14.59
C TYR A 468 17.76 -3.05 15.02
N LYS A 469 18.10 -1.77 15.22
CA LYS A 469 17.16 -0.70 15.55
C LYS A 469 17.08 0.32 14.43
N ALA A 470 15.88 0.84 14.20
CA ALA A 470 15.65 2.00 13.37
C ALA A 470 16.12 3.27 14.08
N GLY A 471 16.24 4.36 13.32
CA GLY A 471 16.50 5.69 13.88
C GLY A 471 15.32 6.23 14.71
N VAL A 472 15.49 7.43 15.26
CA VAL A 472 14.47 8.10 16.08
C VAL A 472 13.22 8.39 15.23
N PRO A 473 12.01 7.98 15.67
CA PRO A 473 10.78 8.26 14.93
C PRO A 473 10.50 9.76 14.88
N TRP A 474 9.84 10.22 13.82
CA TRP A 474 9.60 11.66 13.57
C TRP A 474 8.91 12.39 14.73
N TRP A 475 8.02 11.73 15.47
CA TRP A 475 7.31 12.34 16.60
C TRP A 475 8.16 12.48 17.88
N ARG A 476 9.38 11.93 17.89
CA ARG A 476 10.38 12.10 18.95
C ARG A 476 11.54 13.02 18.54
N GLN A 477 11.53 13.55 17.31
CA GLN A 477 12.56 14.48 16.86
C GLN A 477 12.29 15.85 17.49
N ASP A 478 13.34 16.45 18.05
CA ASP A 478 13.32 17.87 18.36
C ASP A 478 13.31 18.63 17.03
N ALA A 479 12.49 19.68 16.92
CA ALA A 479 12.47 20.51 15.72
C ALA A 479 13.83 21.21 15.63
N VAL A 480 14.78 20.65 14.90
CA VAL A 480 16.03 21.33 14.62
C VAL A 480 15.70 22.46 13.65
N GLU A 481 15.96 23.70 14.04
CA GLU A 481 15.75 24.90 13.22
C GLU A 481 16.51 24.87 11.87
N SER A 482 17.41 23.91 11.67
CA SER A 482 18.24 23.77 10.47
C SER A 482 17.49 23.33 9.22
N ASP A 483 16.28 22.75 9.34
CA ASP A 483 15.47 22.32 8.19
C ASP A 483 14.53 23.43 7.67
N LEU A 484 14.69 24.68 8.17
CA LEU A 484 13.87 25.85 7.85
C LEU A 484 14.56 26.90 6.96
N VAL A 485 15.73 26.60 6.38
CA VAL A 485 16.44 27.52 5.46
C VAL A 485 16.28 27.09 4.02
#